data_AF-A0A1Y3B718-F1
#
_entry.id   AF-A0A1Y3B718-F1
#
_cell.length_a   1.000
_cell.length_b   1.000
_cell.length_c   1.000
_cell.angle_alpha   90.00
_cell.angle_beta   90.00
_cell.angle_gamma   90.00
#
_symmetry.space_group_name_H-M   'P 1'
#
loop_
_entity.id
_entity.type
_entity.pdbx_description
1 polymer ?
#
loop_
_entity_poly.entity_id
_entity_poly.type
_entity_poly.pdbx_seq_one_letter_code
_entity_poly.pdbx_strand_id
1 'polypeptide(L)'
;MAKYLTRQRKQILDSVLRVDHSGELAADRLHYGLMYVLRNDQQLQPIIQHLWEQEKRHLEYFSKQLVLNRSRKSFLTPIWETLSFGLGITSGMLGQRAAMACTVAVERTITEHYDNQIRQLLKDDLRAHQELIENISQIRDEEQEHHDVGLANDAKKMPAYSLFDAVISNGCKVAIQIAKRI
;
A
#
# COMPACT_ATOMS: atom_id res chain seq x y z
N MET A 1 -19.57 -16.03 25.61
CA MET A 1 -18.19 -15.51 25.46
C MET A 1 -17.54 -15.96 24.15
N ALA A 2 -17.47 -17.26 23.83
CA ALA A 2 -16.84 -17.77 22.60
C ALA A 2 -17.40 -17.16 21.29
N LYS A 3 -18.72 -17.13 21.08
CA LYS A 3 -19.35 -16.54 19.88
C LYS A 3 -19.08 -15.04 19.70
N TYR A 4 -18.87 -14.32 20.80
CA TYR A 4 -18.53 -12.88 20.79
C TYR A 4 -17.07 -12.66 20.35
N LEU A 5 -16.15 -13.47 20.90
CA LEU A 5 -14.74 -13.46 20.48
C LEU A 5 -14.59 -13.79 18.99
N THR A 6 -15.36 -14.74 18.46
CA THR A 6 -15.37 -15.03 17.02
C THR A 6 -15.89 -13.87 16.17
N ARG A 7 -16.89 -13.12 16.64
CA ARG A 7 -17.42 -11.95 15.92
C ARG A 7 -16.43 -10.79 15.92
N GLN A 8 -15.82 -10.49 17.06
CA GLN A 8 -14.81 -9.45 17.18
C GLN A 8 -13.59 -9.77 16.31
N ARG A 9 -13.11 -11.01 16.35
CA ARG A 9 -12.04 -11.49 15.47
C ARG A 9 -12.39 -11.32 13.99
N LYS A 10 -13.61 -11.71 13.61
CA LYS A 10 -14.07 -11.52 12.22
C LYS A 10 -14.06 -10.05 11.81
N GLN A 11 -14.48 -9.14 12.70
CA GLN A 11 -14.44 -7.69 12.42
C GLN A 11 -13.01 -7.16 12.25
N ILE A 12 -12.06 -7.65 13.06
CA ILE A 12 -10.63 -7.32 12.91
C ILE A 12 -10.15 -7.78 11.54
N LEU A 13 -10.38 -9.04 11.19
CA LEU A 13 -9.97 -9.62 9.92
C LEU A 13 -10.63 -8.92 8.71
N ASP A 14 -11.91 -8.57 8.80
CA ASP A 14 -12.65 -7.82 7.78
C ASP A 14 -12.11 -6.39 7.59
N SER A 15 -11.56 -5.79 8.64
CA SER A 15 -10.95 -4.47 8.56
C SER A 15 -9.55 -4.54 7.98
N VAL A 16 -8.73 -5.50 8.40
CA VAL A 16 -7.35 -5.70 7.94
C VAL A 16 -7.36 -5.96 6.43
N LEU A 17 -8.02 -7.03 5.99
CA LEU A 17 -7.99 -7.45 4.59
C LEU A 17 -8.59 -6.42 3.63
N ARG A 18 -9.56 -5.63 4.08
CA ARG A 18 -10.17 -4.58 3.27
C ARG A 18 -9.22 -3.41 3.05
N VAL A 19 -8.51 -3.01 4.11
CA VAL A 19 -7.56 -1.91 4.04
C VAL A 19 -6.36 -2.33 3.20
N ASP A 20 -5.84 -3.53 3.42
CA ASP A 20 -4.68 -4.05 2.68
C ASP A 20 -4.98 -4.15 1.20
N HIS A 21 -6.09 -4.80 0.82
CA HIS A 21 -6.52 -4.82 -0.58
C HIS A 21 -6.70 -3.40 -1.15
N SER A 22 -7.20 -2.44 -0.37
CA SER A 22 -7.36 -1.06 -0.85
C SER A 22 -6.02 -0.34 -1.02
N GLY A 23 -5.06 -0.61 -0.15
CA GLY A 23 -3.68 -0.13 -0.21
C GLY A 23 -2.97 -0.68 -1.43
N GLU A 24 -2.90 -2.00 -1.57
CA GLU A 24 -2.23 -2.66 -2.71
C GLU A 24 -2.87 -2.31 -4.06
N LEU A 25 -4.19 -2.13 -4.09
CA LEU A 25 -4.85 -1.66 -5.29
C LEU A 25 -4.46 -0.22 -5.64
N ALA A 26 -4.36 0.65 -4.65
CA ALA A 26 -3.90 2.01 -4.86
C ALA A 26 -2.42 2.02 -5.30
N ALA A 27 -1.56 1.18 -4.72
CA ALA A 27 -0.16 1.06 -5.10
C ALA A 27 0.01 0.51 -6.54
N ASP A 28 -0.75 -0.52 -6.93
CA ASP A 28 -0.83 -1.01 -8.31
C ASP A 28 -1.24 0.10 -9.30
N ARG A 29 -2.28 0.88 -8.97
CA ARG A 29 -2.76 1.96 -9.83
C ARG A 29 -1.79 3.14 -9.89
N LEU A 30 -1.10 3.46 -8.81
CA LEU A 30 -0.04 4.46 -8.76
C LEU A 30 1.10 4.07 -9.69
N HIS A 31 1.59 2.84 -9.58
CA HIS A 31 2.65 2.33 -10.43
C HIS A 31 2.22 2.22 -11.91
N TYR A 32 0.96 1.87 -12.17
CA TYR A 32 0.40 1.95 -13.51
C TYR A 32 0.44 3.37 -14.08
N GLY A 33 0.13 4.39 -13.26
CA GLY A 33 0.24 5.80 -13.63
C GLY A 33 1.69 6.24 -13.89
N LEU A 34 2.63 5.81 -13.05
CA LEU A 34 4.06 6.05 -13.26
C LEU A 34 4.55 5.43 -14.57
N MET A 35 4.22 4.16 -14.82
CA MET A 35 4.58 3.45 -16.04
C MET A 35 3.96 4.12 -17.27
N TYR A 36 2.72 4.61 -17.17
CA TYR A 36 2.08 5.36 -18.25
C TYR A 36 2.93 6.55 -18.71
N VAL A 37 3.54 7.28 -17.78
CA VAL A 37 4.36 8.46 -18.09
C VAL A 37 5.81 8.09 -18.43
N LEU A 38 6.41 7.17 -17.67
CA LEU A 38 7.85 6.89 -17.68
C LEU A 38 8.27 5.69 -18.53
N ARG A 39 7.34 5.04 -19.26
CA ARG A 39 7.62 3.84 -20.09
C ARG A 39 8.78 3.95 -21.08
N ASN A 40 9.13 5.17 -21.51
CA ASN A 40 10.21 5.40 -22.48
C ASN A 40 11.51 5.87 -21.81
N ASP A 41 11.52 6.06 -20.49
CA ASP A 41 12.72 6.41 -19.74
C ASP A 41 13.56 5.14 -19.51
N GLN A 42 14.71 5.06 -20.17
CA GLN A 42 15.56 3.87 -20.15
C GLN A 42 16.13 3.53 -18.76
N GLN A 43 16.22 4.51 -17.85
CA GLN A 43 16.75 4.31 -16.52
C GLN A 43 15.64 3.97 -15.53
N LEU A 44 14.51 4.66 -15.60
CA LEU A 44 13.42 4.51 -14.64
C LEU A 44 12.45 3.40 -14.96
N GLN A 45 12.19 3.12 -16.24
CA GLN A 45 11.26 2.07 -16.63
C GLN A 45 11.56 0.72 -15.96
N PRO A 46 12.80 0.19 -15.93
CA PRO A 46 13.05 -1.11 -15.30
C PRO A 46 12.84 -1.07 -13.79
N ILE A 47 13.14 0.06 -13.13
CA ILE A 47 12.93 0.25 -11.69
C ILE A 47 11.43 0.23 -11.38
N ILE A 48 10.63 1.07 -12.05
CA ILE A 48 9.18 1.13 -11.84
C ILE A 48 8.53 -0.21 -12.18
N GLN A 49 9.00 -0.89 -13.23
CA GLN A 49 8.48 -2.20 -13.60
C GLN A 49 8.74 -3.25 -12.52
N HIS A 50 9.92 -3.24 -11.91
CA HIS A 50 10.27 -4.16 -10.83
C HIS A 50 9.35 -3.99 -9.62
N LEU A 51 9.22 -2.74 -9.13
CA LEU A 51 8.33 -2.40 -8.01
C LEU A 51 6.89 -2.80 -8.34
N TRP A 52 6.40 -2.43 -9.53
CA TRP A 52 5.02 -2.72 -9.93
C TRP A 52 4.69 -4.21 -10.01
N GLU A 53 5.65 -5.06 -10.40
CA GLU A 53 5.42 -6.51 -10.39
C GLU A 53 5.31 -7.08 -8.96
N GLN A 54 5.94 -6.47 -7.96
CA GLN A 54 5.71 -6.83 -6.55
C GLN A 54 4.29 -6.45 -6.11
N GLU A 55 3.88 -5.21 -6.39
CA GLU A 55 2.55 -4.70 -6.08
C GLU A 55 1.41 -5.56 -6.64
N LYS A 56 1.57 -6.02 -7.88
CA LYS A 56 0.59 -6.93 -8.50
C LYS A 56 0.45 -8.24 -7.73
N ARG A 57 1.56 -8.79 -7.22
CA ARG A 57 1.54 -10.01 -6.41
C ARG A 57 0.92 -9.76 -5.03
N HIS A 58 1.22 -8.62 -4.41
CA HIS A 58 0.59 -8.23 -3.14
C HIS A 58 -0.93 -8.08 -3.30
N LEU A 59 -1.38 -7.35 -4.33
CA LEU A 59 -2.79 -7.20 -4.65
C LEU A 59 -3.46 -8.54 -4.95
N GLU A 60 -2.80 -9.43 -5.68
CA GLU A 60 -3.32 -10.78 -5.94
C GLU A 60 -3.49 -11.57 -4.63
N TYR A 61 -2.51 -11.50 -3.73
CA TYR A 61 -2.58 -12.13 -2.41
C TYR A 61 -3.80 -11.64 -1.62
N PHE A 62 -3.96 -10.33 -1.44
CA PHE A 62 -5.08 -9.81 -0.65
C PHE A 62 -6.44 -9.99 -1.35
N SER A 63 -6.47 -9.99 -2.69
CA SER A 63 -7.67 -10.37 -3.45
C SER A 63 -8.11 -11.79 -3.13
N LYS A 64 -7.18 -12.75 -3.04
CA LYS A 64 -7.47 -14.13 -2.61
C LYS A 64 -7.92 -14.16 -1.15
N GLN A 65 -7.23 -13.44 -0.25
CA GLN A 65 -7.60 -13.40 1.17
C GLN A 65 -9.01 -12.85 1.41
N LEU A 66 -9.44 -11.83 0.67
CA LEU A 66 -10.82 -11.33 0.75
C LEU A 66 -11.83 -12.43 0.44
N VAL A 67 -11.60 -13.20 -0.63
CA VAL A 67 -12.50 -14.29 -1.05
C VAL A 67 -12.52 -15.41 -0.03
N LEU A 68 -11.34 -15.91 0.39
CA LEU A 68 -11.20 -17.01 1.34
C LEU A 68 -11.89 -16.69 2.68
N ASN A 69 -11.76 -15.45 3.13
CA ASN A 69 -12.33 -15.02 4.40
C ASN A 69 -13.76 -14.49 4.26
N ARG A 70 -14.33 -14.38 3.06
CA ARG A 70 -15.63 -13.74 2.80
C ARG A 70 -15.69 -12.29 3.30
N SER A 71 -14.55 -11.60 3.22
CA SER A 71 -14.41 -10.18 3.54
C SER A 71 -14.76 -9.36 2.30
N ARG A 72 -15.26 -8.14 2.49
CA ARG A 72 -15.67 -7.26 1.37
C ARG A 72 -14.57 -6.25 1.06
N LYS A 73 -14.46 -5.87 -0.22
CA LYS A 73 -13.69 -4.71 -0.67
C LYS A 73 -14.26 -3.42 -0.09
N SER A 74 -13.44 -2.36 -0.03
CA SER A 74 -13.93 -1.03 0.36
C SER A 74 -14.95 -0.52 -0.66
N PHE A 75 -16.02 0.14 -0.20
CA PHE A 75 -16.97 0.79 -1.10
C PHE A 75 -16.34 1.93 -1.91
N LEU A 76 -15.24 2.52 -1.42
CA LEU A 76 -14.54 3.60 -2.09
C LEU A 76 -13.45 3.13 -3.05
N THR A 77 -13.40 1.83 -3.36
CA THR A 77 -12.45 1.24 -4.32
C THR A 77 -12.29 2.08 -5.61
N PRO A 78 -13.36 2.52 -6.31
CA PRO A 78 -13.20 3.30 -7.55
C PRO A 78 -12.53 4.67 -7.33
N ILE A 79 -12.71 5.26 -6.14
CA ILE A 79 -12.09 6.54 -5.78
C ILE A 79 -10.60 6.33 -5.55
N TRP A 80 -10.23 5.29 -4.82
CA TRP A 80 -8.83 4.95 -4.55
C TRP A 80 -8.08 4.68 -5.85
N GLU A 81 -8.66 3.93 -6.78
CA GLU A 81 -8.06 3.66 -8.09
C GLU A 81 -7.81 4.94 -8.89
N THR A 82 -8.80 5.84 -8.93
CA THR A 82 -8.70 7.09 -9.70
C THR A 82 -7.66 8.04 -9.10
N LEU A 83 -7.68 8.22 -7.78
CA LEU A 83 -6.76 9.12 -7.10
C LEU A 83 -5.31 8.65 -7.17
N SER A 84 -5.08 7.36 -6.95
CA SER A 84 -3.73 6.78 -7.00
C SER A 84 -3.14 6.79 -8.42
N PHE A 85 -3.94 6.45 -9.44
CA PHE A 85 -3.52 6.59 -10.83
C PHE A 85 -3.17 8.03 -11.20
N GLY A 86 -4.01 9.00 -10.78
CA GLY A 86 -3.73 10.42 -10.96
C GLY A 86 -2.45 10.88 -10.25
N LEU A 87 -2.20 10.38 -9.03
CA LEU A 87 -0.98 10.65 -8.29
C LEU A 87 0.26 10.07 -9.00
N GLY A 88 0.17 8.87 -9.54
CA GLY A 88 1.22 8.26 -10.34
C GLY A 88 1.54 9.05 -11.61
N ILE A 89 0.52 9.45 -12.38
CA ILE A 89 0.71 10.30 -13.56
C ILE A 89 1.37 11.62 -13.18
N THR A 90 0.80 12.33 -12.21
CA THR A 90 1.25 13.68 -11.87
C THR A 90 2.67 13.69 -11.30
N SER A 91 3.01 12.72 -10.44
CA SER A 91 4.38 12.58 -9.92
C SER A 91 5.38 12.18 -11.01
N GLY A 92 5.00 11.28 -11.92
CA GLY A 92 5.80 10.91 -13.09
C GLY A 92 6.07 12.10 -14.03
N MET A 93 5.06 12.93 -14.28
CA MET A 93 5.20 14.14 -15.12
C MET A 93 6.13 15.19 -14.52
N LEU A 94 6.23 15.23 -13.18
CA LEU A 94 7.18 16.09 -12.46
C LEU A 94 8.62 15.53 -12.47
N GLY A 95 8.82 14.33 -13.04
CA GLY A 95 10.12 13.70 -13.25
C GLY A 95 10.56 12.76 -12.14
N GLN A 96 11.73 12.16 -12.33
CA GLN A 96 12.31 11.11 -11.46
C GLN A 96 12.15 11.38 -9.97
N ARG A 97 12.63 12.55 -9.52
CA ARG A 97 12.70 12.86 -8.09
C ARG A 97 11.32 12.94 -7.45
N ALA A 98 10.33 13.43 -8.18
CA ALA A 98 8.94 13.51 -7.71
C ALA A 98 8.27 12.14 -7.70
N ALA A 99 8.48 11.33 -8.74
CA ALA A 99 8.04 9.93 -8.76
C ALA A 99 8.60 9.15 -7.56
N MET A 100 9.92 9.21 -7.35
CA MET A 100 10.58 8.51 -6.24
C MET A 100 10.21 9.07 -4.86
N ALA A 101 10.03 10.39 -4.73
CA ALA A 101 9.52 10.99 -3.50
C ALA A 101 8.08 10.56 -3.19
N CYS A 102 7.25 10.37 -4.22
CA CYS A 102 5.90 9.85 -4.08
C CYS A 102 5.93 8.40 -3.56
N THR A 103 6.71 7.51 -4.21
CA THR A 103 6.92 6.13 -3.76
C THR A 103 7.38 6.08 -2.30
N VAL A 104 8.40 6.85 -1.93
CA VAL A 104 8.89 6.92 -0.53
C VAL A 104 7.79 7.32 0.46
N ALA A 105 6.99 8.33 0.13
CA ALA A 105 5.95 8.84 1.02
C ALA A 105 4.79 7.85 1.21
N VAL A 106 4.44 7.12 0.14
CA VAL A 106 3.42 6.06 0.15
C VAL A 106 3.94 4.86 0.93
N GLU A 107 5.09 4.31 0.56
CA GLU A 107 5.61 3.06 1.13
C GLU A 107 5.97 3.21 2.60
N ARG A 108 6.51 4.35 3.03
CA ARG A 108 6.68 4.61 4.47
C ARG A 108 5.35 4.49 5.21
N THR A 109 4.26 5.00 4.63
CA THR A 109 2.93 4.97 5.26
C THR A 109 2.34 3.55 5.26
N ILE A 110 2.56 2.78 4.20
CA ILE A 110 2.12 1.39 4.08
C ILE A 110 2.91 0.49 5.05
N THR A 111 4.24 0.61 5.11
CA THR A 111 5.09 -0.10 6.09
C THR A 111 4.68 0.20 7.53
N GLU A 112 4.50 1.50 7.88
CA GLU A 112 3.96 1.90 9.20
C GLU A 112 2.58 1.28 9.46
N HIS A 113 1.75 1.13 8.43
CA HIS A 113 0.43 0.53 8.55
C HIS A 113 0.53 -0.97 8.86
N TYR A 114 1.34 -1.72 8.12
CA TYR A 114 1.54 -3.14 8.32
C TYR A 114 2.12 -3.47 9.70
N ASP A 115 3.09 -2.71 10.18
CA ASP A 115 3.61 -2.87 11.55
C ASP A 115 2.51 -2.74 12.61
N ASN A 116 1.59 -1.79 12.43
CA ASN A 116 0.47 -1.62 13.34
C ASN A 116 -0.54 -2.77 13.25
N GLN A 117 -0.79 -3.29 12.05
CA GLN A 117 -1.68 -4.43 11.85
C GLN A 117 -1.11 -5.72 12.43
N ILE A 118 0.17 -6.01 12.19
CA ILE A 118 0.86 -7.16 12.78
C ILE A 118 0.70 -7.12 14.31
N ARG A 119 0.97 -5.97 14.94
CA ARG A 119 0.75 -5.78 16.38
C ARG A 119 -0.71 -6.01 16.81
N GLN A 120 -1.68 -5.61 15.98
CA GLN A 120 -3.09 -5.82 16.26
C GLN A 120 -3.48 -7.31 16.18
N LEU A 121 -3.02 -8.02 15.16
CA LEU A 121 -3.28 -9.45 14.96
C LEU A 121 -2.63 -10.30 16.06
N LEU A 122 -1.39 -9.98 16.43
CA LEU A 122 -0.68 -10.61 17.56
C LEU A 122 -1.43 -10.46 18.88
N LYS A 123 -2.04 -9.29 19.12
CA LYS A 123 -2.83 -9.02 20.33
C LYS A 123 -4.19 -9.73 20.35
N ASP A 124 -4.77 -10.00 19.18
CA ASP A 124 -6.03 -10.76 19.10
C ASP A 124 -5.78 -12.25 19.37
N ASP A 125 -5.00 -12.92 18.50
CA ASP A 125 -4.70 -14.35 18.60
C ASP A 125 -3.60 -14.76 17.61
N LEU A 126 -2.36 -14.89 18.09
CA LEU A 126 -1.22 -15.29 17.26
C LEU A 126 -1.48 -16.60 16.49
N ARG A 127 -2.06 -17.62 17.13
CA ARG A 127 -2.25 -18.91 16.48
C ARG A 127 -3.30 -18.84 15.39
N ALA A 128 -4.36 -18.06 15.60
CA ALA A 128 -5.41 -17.90 14.61
C ALA A 128 -4.96 -17.10 13.38
N HIS A 129 -3.98 -16.21 13.53
CA HIS A 129 -3.54 -15.29 12.46
C HIS A 129 -2.12 -15.58 11.96
N GLN A 130 -1.50 -16.68 12.36
CA GLN A 130 -0.08 -16.95 12.11
C GLN A 130 0.29 -16.78 10.62
N GLU A 131 -0.41 -17.49 9.74
CA GLU A 131 -0.15 -17.43 8.29
C GLU A 131 -0.34 -16.02 7.73
N LEU A 132 -1.37 -15.30 8.17
CA LEU A 132 -1.62 -13.92 7.73
C LEU A 132 -0.51 -12.97 8.21
N ILE A 133 -0.06 -13.12 9.46
CA ILE A 133 1.04 -12.32 10.04
C ILE A 133 2.33 -12.57 9.28
N GLU A 134 2.66 -13.82 8.95
CA GLU A 134 3.86 -14.18 8.20
C GLU A 134 3.85 -13.53 6.80
N ASN A 135 2.74 -13.65 6.07
CA ASN A 135 2.61 -13.04 4.74
C ASN A 135 2.61 -11.49 4.80
N ILE A 136 1.89 -10.87 5.74
CA ILE A 136 1.91 -9.42 5.92
C ILE A 136 3.33 -8.94 6.29
N SER A 137 4.07 -9.70 7.08
CA SER A 137 5.45 -9.36 7.43
C SER A 137 6.37 -9.41 6.22
N GLN A 138 6.21 -10.41 5.36
CA GLN A 138 6.95 -10.48 4.10
C GLN A 138 6.63 -9.29 3.20
N ILE A 139 5.34 -9.00 2.98
CA ILE A 139 4.90 -7.88 2.14
C ILE A 139 5.46 -6.57 2.70
N ARG A 140 5.36 -6.32 4.01
CA ARG A 140 5.96 -5.15 4.66
C ARG A 140 7.47 -5.01 4.38
N ASP A 141 8.21 -6.10 4.38
CA ASP A 141 9.65 -6.07 4.12
C ASP A 141 9.93 -5.73 2.65
N GLU A 142 9.08 -6.18 1.72
CA GLU A 142 9.11 -5.79 0.30
C GLU A 142 8.73 -4.29 0.13
N GLU A 143 7.74 -3.77 0.86
CA GLU A 143 7.40 -2.33 0.88
C GLU A 143 8.55 -1.46 1.41
N GLN A 144 9.28 -1.97 2.41
CA GLN A 144 10.47 -1.29 2.91
C GLN A 144 11.59 -1.24 1.86
N GLU A 145 11.74 -2.30 1.06
CA GLU A 145 12.66 -2.31 -0.09
C GLU A 145 12.24 -1.23 -1.12
N HIS A 146 10.95 -1.12 -1.44
CA HIS A 146 10.44 -0.11 -2.38
C HIS A 146 10.72 1.31 -1.91
N HIS A 147 10.49 1.59 -0.61
CA HIS A 147 10.87 2.83 0.03
C HIS A 147 12.37 3.12 -0.16
N ASP A 148 13.23 2.13 0.10
CA ASP A 148 14.68 2.29 0.02
C ASP A 148 15.16 2.48 -1.42
N VAL A 149 14.52 1.82 -2.40
CA VAL A 149 14.73 2.06 -3.83
C VAL A 149 14.40 3.51 -4.19
N GLY A 150 13.28 4.05 -3.69
CA GLY A 150 12.94 5.46 -3.91
C GLY A 150 13.99 6.41 -3.32
N LEU A 151 14.50 6.12 -2.12
CA LEU A 151 15.59 6.89 -1.51
C LEU A 151 16.89 6.82 -2.32
N ALA A 152 17.25 5.65 -2.82
CA ALA A 152 18.44 5.43 -3.66
C ALA A 152 18.35 6.17 -5.01
N ASN A 153 17.13 6.46 -5.48
CA ASN A 153 16.87 7.12 -6.75
C ASN A 153 16.49 8.61 -6.60
N ASP A 154 17.18 9.30 -5.69
CA ASP A 154 17.14 10.77 -5.53
C ASP A 154 15.82 11.37 -5.04
N ALA A 155 14.93 10.59 -4.40
CA ALA A 155 13.68 11.10 -3.80
C ALA A 155 13.90 12.36 -2.93
N LYS A 156 14.89 12.34 -2.02
CA LYS A 156 15.18 13.46 -1.11
C LYS A 156 15.71 14.72 -1.80
N LYS A 157 16.09 14.65 -3.08
CA LYS A 157 16.52 15.81 -3.89
C LYS A 157 15.33 16.53 -4.56
N MET A 158 14.11 16.08 -4.32
CA MET A 158 12.89 16.73 -4.82
C MET A 158 12.71 18.12 -4.19
N PRO A 159 12.44 19.18 -4.99
CA PRO A 159 12.21 20.52 -4.46
C PRO A 159 11.02 20.56 -3.50
N ALA A 160 11.22 21.07 -2.28
CA ALA A 160 10.21 21.03 -1.21
C ALA A 160 9.78 19.60 -0.80
N TYR A 161 10.71 18.63 -0.85
CA TYR A 161 10.50 17.22 -0.48
C TYR A 161 9.68 17.04 0.81
N SER A 162 10.03 17.74 1.90
CA SER A 162 9.34 17.58 3.18
C SER A 162 7.85 17.96 3.12
N LEU A 163 7.50 18.99 2.35
CA LEU A 163 6.11 19.39 2.14
C LEU A 163 5.38 18.36 1.27
N PHE A 164 6.02 17.92 0.18
CA PHE A 164 5.46 16.92 -0.73
C PHE A 164 5.18 15.59 -0.01
N ASP A 165 6.17 15.10 0.73
CA ASP A 165 6.10 13.92 1.60
C ASP A 165 4.99 14.05 2.64
N ALA A 166 4.91 15.19 3.34
CA ALA A 166 3.86 15.40 4.35
C ALA A 166 2.45 15.40 3.74
N VAL A 167 2.24 16.00 2.57
CA VAL A 167 0.94 16.00 1.89
C VAL A 167 0.52 14.58 1.52
N ILE A 168 1.41 13.82 0.87
CA ILE A 168 1.12 12.46 0.42
C ILE A 168 0.89 11.53 1.60
N SER A 169 1.81 11.48 2.57
CA SER A 169 1.67 10.58 3.72
C SER A 169 0.44 10.90 4.56
N ASN A 170 0.07 12.17 4.73
CA ASN A 170 -1.19 12.51 5.41
C ASN A 170 -2.42 12.07 4.60
N GLY A 171 -2.39 12.23 3.27
CA GLY A 171 -3.42 11.70 2.38
C GLY A 171 -3.60 10.18 2.53
N CYS A 172 -2.50 9.42 2.49
CA CYS A 172 -2.50 7.97 2.70
C CYS A 172 -3.04 7.60 4.08
N LYS A 173 -2.61 8.28 5.15
CA LYS A 173 -3.11 8.04 6.52
C LYS A 173 -4.62 8.26 6.62
N VAL A 174 -5.15 9.31 5.99
CA VAL A 174 -6.60 9.55 5.93
C VAL A 174 -7.31 8.45 5.16
N ALA A 175 -6.81 8.07 3.98
CA ALA A 175 -7.40 7.01 3.16
C ALA A 175 -7.47 5.67 3.92
N ILE A 176 -6.39 5.30 4.62
CA ILE A 176 -6.34 4.11 5.50
C ILE A 176 -7.42 4.17 6.58
N GLN A 177 -7.59 5.31 7.26
CA GLN A 177 -8.61 5.45 8.31
C GLN A 177 -10.04 5.33 7.78
N ILE A 178 -10.27 5.82 6.56
CA ILE A 178 -11.55 5.70 5.87
C ILE A 178 -11.79 4.23 5.47
N ALA A 179 -10.82 3.59 4.82
CA ALA A 179 -10.91 2.20 4.36
C ALA A 179 -11.12 1.20 5.50
N LYS A 180 -10.59 1.48 6.71
CA LYS A 180 -10.86 0.69 7.92
C LYS A 180 -12.35 0.60 8.24
N ARG A 181 -13.11 1.64 7.91
CA ARG A 181 -14.53 1.76 8.27
C ARG A 181 -15.45 1.27 7.15
N ILE A 182 -15.15 1.62 5.90
CA ILE A 182 -16.08 1.46 4.75
C ILE A 182 -15.45 0.78 3.54
#